data_AF-A0A8B6BTA5-F1
#
_entry.id   AF-A0A8B6BTA5-F1
#
_cell.length_a   1.000
_cell.length_b   1.000
_cell.length_c   1.000
_cell.angle_alpha   90.00
_cell.angle_beta   90.00
_cell.angle_gamma   90.00
#
_symmetry.space_group_name_H-M   'P 1'
#
loop_
_entity.id
_entity.type
_entity.pdbx_description
1 polymer ?
#
loop_
_entity_poly.entity_id
_entity_poly.type
_entity_poly.pdbx_seq_one_letter_code
_entity_poly.pdbx_strand_id
1 'polypeptide(L)'
;PGRVVTLVKSNIPDEKVWGIAYEIANEQIADVTAHLDFREKNGYTQTEVVFYPSEEIESPIHLKIYIGTSDNEEYLGPAPIEDIAKQIYDSVGPSGKNIDYLLNLANAVRQLFPDETDEHLFELEKSVKHKLNESIRQ
;
A
#
# COMPACT_ATOMS: atom_id res chain seq x y z
N PRO A 1 6.58 -5.49 -15.13
CA PRO A 1 5.41 -5.41 -14.22
C PRO A 1 5.58 -4.20 -13.30
N GLY A 2 4.47 -3.60 -12.82
CA GLY A 2 4.52 -2.55 -11.80
C GLY A 2 4.95 -3.06 -10.43
N ARG A 3 5.07 -2.15 -9.46
CA ARG A 3 5.30 -2.43 -8.03
C ARG A 3 4.25 -1.68 -7.22
N VAL A 4 3.42 -2.41 -6.50
CA VAL A 4 2.40 -1.88 -5.59
C VAL A 4 2.63 -2.44 -4.19
N VAL A 5 2.03 -1.81 -3.17
CA VAL A 5 2.22 -2.22 -1.77
C VAL A 5 1.49 -3.54 -1.47
N THR A 6 2.06 -4.32 -0.56
CA THR A 6 1.40 -5.41 0.15
C THR A 6 1.85 -5.39 1.60
N LEU A 7 1.09 -6.02 2.49
CA LEU A 7 1.46 -6.17 3.89
C LEU A 7 2.26 -7.44 4.10
N VAL A 8 3.37 -7.33 4.81
CA VAL A 8 4.20 -8.46 5.22
C VAL A 8 4.15 -8.59 6.73
N LYS A 9 4.20 -9.83 7.22
CA LYS A 9 4.29 -10.07 8.65
C LYS A 9 5.64 -9.60 9.16
N SER A 10 5.62 -8.66 10.12
CA SER A 10 6.84 -8.19 10.76
C SER A 10 7.42 -9.22 11.73
N ASN A 11 8.75 -9.20 11.85
CA ASN A 11 9.49 -9.86 12.92
C ASN A 11 9.84 -8.89 14.07
N ILE A 12 9.55 -7.60 13.91
CA ILE A 12 9.79 -6.55 14.89
C ILE A 12 8.52 -6.43 15.74
N PRO A 13 8.61 -6.58 17.08
CA PRO A 13 7.47 -6.34 17.96
C PRO A 13 6.93 -4.92 17.80
N ASP A 14 5.61 -4.78 17.88
CA ASP A 14 4.89 -3.50 17.86
C ASP A 14 5.08 -2.65 16.57
N GLU A 15 5.62 -3.23 15.48
CA GLU A 15 5.60 -2.58 14.18
C GLU A 15 4.15 -2.44 13.68
N LYS A 16 3.81 -1.23 13.23
CA LYS A 16 2.46 -0.83 12.86
C LYS A 16 2.41 -0.28 11.45
N VAL A 17 1.25 -0.41 10.82
CA VAL A 17 0.92 0.25 9.56
C VAL A 17 -0.23 1.20 9.77
N TRP A 18 -0.04 2.44 9.34
CA TRP A 18 -1.07 3.47 9.39
C TRP A 18 -1.97 3.38 8.17
N GLY A 19 -3.27 3.47 8.40
CA GLY A 19 -4.28 3.32 7.36
C GLY A 19 -5.64 3.82 7.81
N ILE A 20 -6.61 3.75 6.89
CA ILE A 20 -7.99 4.17 7.13
C ILE A 20 -8.89 2.94 7.10
N ALA A 21 -9.74 2.80 8.12
CA ALA A 21 -10.83 1.85 8.12
C ALA A 21 -12.08 2.50 7.49
N TYR A 22 -12.74 1.79 6.57
CA TYR A 22 -13.98 2.25 5.94
C TYR A 22 -15.14 1.36 6.40
N GLU A 23 -16.19 1.97 6.93
CA GLU A 23 -17.45 1.28 7.23
C GLU A 23 -18.31 1.22 5.96
N ILE A 24 -18.82 0.03 5.65
CA ILE A 24 -19.72 -0.18 4.53
C ILE A 24 -21.15 -0.25 5.08
N ALA A 25 -22.04 0.55 4.53
CA ALA A 25 -23.46 0.50 4.89
C ALA A 25 -24.00 -0.93 4.70
N ASN A 26 -24.82 -1.40 5.64
CA ASN A 26 -25.27 -2.79 5.69
C ASN A 26 -25.92 -3.27 4.38
N GLU A 27 -26.69 -2.41 3.73
CA GLU A 27 -27.37 -2.70 2.47
C GLU A 27 -26.41 -2.84 1.28
N GLN A 28 -25.19 -2.32 1.40
CA GLN A 28 -24.18 -2.29 0.34
C GLN A 28 -23.06 -3.31 0.53
N ILE A 29 -23.03 -4.04 1.66
CA ILE A 29 -21.97 -4.99 1.99
C ILE A 29 -21.76 -6.01 0.86
N ALA A 30 -22.83 -6.59 0.33
CA ALA A 30 -22.73 -7.61 -0.71
C ALA A 30 -22.11 -7.05 -2.00
N ASP A 31 -22.60 -5.90 -2.48
CA ASP A 31 -22.14 -5.29 -3.73
C ASP A 31 -20.69 -4.78 -3.62
N VAL A 32 -20.36 -4.12 -2.51
CA VAL A 32 -19.00 -3.61 -2.28
C VAL A 32 -18.01 -4.76 -2.11
N THR A 33 -18.37 -5.82 -1.37
CA THR A 33 -17.50 -6.99 -1.21
C THR A 33 -17.26 -7.68 -2.54
N ALA A 34 -18.32 -7.92 -3.35
CA ALA A 34 -18.17 -8.53 -4.67
C ALA A 34 -17.30 -7.68 -5.61
N HIS A 35 -17.40 -6.35 -5.53
CA HIS A 35 -16.54 -5.45 -6.30
C HIS A 35 -15.08 -5.54 -5.86
N LEU A 36 -14.82 -5.56 -4.55
CA LEU A 36 -13.47 -5.70 -3.99
C LEU A 36 -12.86 -7.05 -4.34
N ASP A 37 -13.61 -8.15 -4.21
CA ASP A 37 -13.19 -9.50 -4.59
C ASP A 37 -12.76 -9.55 -6.06
N PHE A 38 -13.52 -8.93 -6.96
CA PHE A 38 -13.16 -8.88 -8.38
C PHE A 38 -11.92 -8.02 -8.64
N ARG A 39 -11.73 -6.93 -7.90
CA ARG A 39 -10.57 -6.04 -8.04
C ARG A 39 -9.29 -6.73 -7.56
N GLU A 40 -9.37 -7.45 -6.46
CA GLU A 40 -8.23 -8.06 -5.76
C GLU A 40 -7.97 -9.54 -6.16
N LYS A 41 -8.73 -10.06 -7.14
CA LYS A 41 -8.65 -11.45 -7.65
C LYS A 41 -7.24 -11.94 -8.05
N ASN A 42 -6.28 -11.05 -8.26
CA ASN A 42 -4.91 -11.38 -8.66
C ASN A 42 -4.04 -11.70 -7.42
N GLY A 43 -4.46 -12.72 -6.67
CA GLY A 43 -3.67 -13.35 -5.60
C GLY A 43 -3.63 -12.61 -4.25
N TYR A 44 -4.55 -11.68 -4.02
CA TYR A 44 -4.80 -11.18 -2.67
C TYR A 44 -5.77 -12.12 -1.94
N THR A 45 -5.54 -12.30 -0.64
CA THR A 45 -6.40 -13.08 0.24
C THR A 45 -7.03 -12.18 1.28
N GLN A 46 -8.33 -12.35 1.51
CA GLN A 46 -9.03 -11.64 2.57
C GLN A 46 -8.58 -12.17 3.94
N THR A 47 -8.11 -11.28 4.80
CA THR A 47 -7.62 -11.59 6.16
C THR A 47 -8.36 -10.73 7.18
N GLU A 48 -8.74 -11.32 8.31
CA GLU A 48 -9.29 -10.59 9.44
C GLU A 48 -8.17 -10.10 10.36
N VAL A 49 -8.19 -8.82 10.70
CA VAL A 49 -7.21 -8.18 11.59
C VAL A 49 -7.90 -7.28 12.61
N VAL A 50 -7.17 -6.96 13.67
CA VAL A 50 -7.59 -5.96 14.66
C VAL A 50 -7.04 -4.60 14.23
N PHE A 51 -7.92 -3.64 14.04
CA PHE A 51 -7.59 -2.25 13.81
C PHE A 51 -7.66 -1.48 15.12
N TYR A 52 -6.66 -0.64 15.36
CA TYR A 52 -6.56 0.21 16.53
C TYR A 52 -6.79 1.65 16.07
N PRO A 53 -7.96 2.25 16.36
CA PRO A 53 -8.23 3.64 16.01
C PRO A 53 -7.19 4.58 16.63
N SER A 54 -6.90 5.68 15.94
CA SER A 54 -5.95 6.69 16.42
C SER A 54 -6.48 7.47 17.63
N GLU A 55 -7.80 7.54 17.79
CA GLU A 55 -8.43 8.18 18.93
C GLU A 55 -8.47 7.21 20.12
N GLU A 56 -7.80 7.56 21.22
CA GLU A 56 -7.63 6.71 22.41
C GLU A 56 -8.95 6.26 23.07
N ILE A 57 -10.08 6.87 22.70
CA ILE A 57 -11.40 6.63 23.29
C ILE A 57 -12.11 5.46 22.58
N GLU A 58 -11.68 5.10 21.37
CA GLU A 58 -12.35 4.07 20.58
C GLU A 58 -11.76 2.68 20.86
N SER A 59 -12.65 1.69 21.03
CA SER A 59 -12.24 0.29 21.19
C SER A 59 -11.67 -0.27 19.89
N PRO A 60 -10.67 -1.17 19.94
CA PRO A 60 -10.19 -1.88 18.76
C PRO A 60 -11.33 -2.60 18.01
N ILE A 61 -11.25 -2.59 16.68
CA ILE A 61 -12.32 -3.08 15.79
C ILE A 61 -11.77 -4.22 14.93
N HIS A 62 -12.54 -5.30 14.78
CA HIS A 62 -12.22 -6.35 13.81
C HIS A 62 -12.62 -5.90 12.41
N LEU A 63 -11.68 -5.95 11.47
CA LEU A 63 -11.93 -5.61 10.07
C LEU A 63 -11.31 -6.62 9.12
N LYS A 64 -11.73 -6.54 7.85
CA LYS A 64 -11.20 -7.35 6.76
C LYS A 64 -10.27 -6.50 5.89
N ILE A 65 -9.11 -7.06 5.57
CA ILE A 65 -8.15 -6.50 4.62
C ILE A 65 -7.84 -7.51 3.52
N TYR A 66 -7.36 -7.02 2.38
CA TYR A 66 -6.85 -7.85 1.29
C TYR A 66 -5.31 -7.79 1.33
N ILE A 67 -4.65 -8.96 1.44
CA ILE A 67 -3.19 -9.06 1.48
C ILE A 67 -2.71 -9.94 0.33
N GLY A 68 -1.77 -9.42 -0.48
CA GLY A 68 -1.00 -10.22 -1.41
C GLY A 68 0.04 -11.00 -0.63
N THR A 69 -0.22 -12.27 -0.40
CA THR A 69 0.67 -13.14 0.39
C THR A 69 1.93 -13.50 -0.41
N SER A 70 2.97 -13.99 0.27
CA SER A 70 4.21 -14.42 -0.37
C SER A 70 4.03 -15.59 -1.34
N ASP A 71 2.93 -16.34 -1.21
CA ASP A 71 2.61 -17.48 -2.06
C ASP A 71 1.92 -17.04 -3.38
N ASN A 72 1.63 -15.74 -3.54
CA ASN A 72 1.09 -15.18 -4.78
C ASN A 72 2.16 -15.18 -5.88
N GLU A 73 1.83 -15.66 -7.07
CA GLU A 73 2.72 -15.67 -8.25
C GLU A 73 3.20 -14.25 -8.64
N GLU A 74 2.41 -13.22 -8.33
CA GLU A 74 2.76 -11.82 -8.58
C GLU A 74 3.61 -11.19 -7.46
N TYR A 75 3.92 -11.94 -6.39
CA TYR A 75 4.76 -11.46 -5.29
C TYR A 75 6.24 -11.39 -5.72
N LEU A 76 6.72 -10.18 -5.95
CA LEU A 76 8.10 -9.93 -6.40
C LEU A 76 9.14 -9.95 -5.26
N GLY A 77 8.72 -10.12 -4.01
CA GLY A 77 9.61 -10.19 -2.86
C GLY A 77 10.35 -8.88 -2.51
N PRO A 78 11.17 -8.93 -1.44
CA PRO A 78 12.06 -7.84 -1.08
C PRO A 78 13.12 -7.63 -2.16
N ALA A 79 13.49 -6.37 -2.39
CA ALA A 79 14.55 -5.98 -3.33
C ALA A 79 15.19 -4.66 -2.86
N PRO A 80 16.40 -4.31 -3.33
CA PRO A 80 17.02 -3.02 -3.06
C PRO A 80 16.12 -1.85 -3.46
N ILE A 81 16.12 -0.77 -2.66
CA ILE A 81 15.29 0.42 -2.91
C ILE A 81 15.52 0.98 -4.32
N GLU A 82 16.75 0.96 -4.81
CA GLU A 82 17.13 1.45 -6.13
C GLU A 82 16.51 0.63 -7.25
N ASP A 83 16.44 -0.68 -7.08
CA ASP A 83 15.85 -1.61 -8.05
C ASP A 83 14.33 -1.46 -8.08
N ILE A 84 13.70 -1.36 -6.90
CA ILE A 84 12.26 -1.07 -6.79
C ILE A 84 11.96 0.29 -7.42
N ALA A 85 12.73 1.32 -7.10
CA ALA A 85 12.54 2.67 -7.65
C ALA A 85 12.68 2.71 -9.16
N LYS A 86 13.67 2.00 -9.72
CA LYS A 86 13.83 1.84 -11.17
C LYS A 86 12.60 1.18 -11.79
N GLN A 87 12.15 0.07 -11.20
CA GLN A 87 10.98 -0.65 -11.70
C GLN A 87 9.72 0.23 -11.66
N ILE A 88 9.51 0.99 -10.58
CA ILE A 88 8.41 1.95 -10.45
C ILE A 88 8.51 3.03 -11.53
N TYR A 89 9.71 3.56 -11.76
CA TYR A 89 9.94 4.61 -12.73
C TYR A 89 9.59 4.19 -14.16
N ASP A 90 9.99 2.97 -14.56
CA ASP A 90 9.81 2.46 -15.92
C ASP A 90 8.39 1.90 -16.19
N SER A 91 7.58 1.66 -15.15
CA SER A 91 6.32 0.92 -15.27
C SER A 91 5.09 1.78 -15.51
N VAL A 92 4.26 1.35 -16.47
CA VAL A 92 2.94 1.93 -16.78
C VAL A 92 1.93 0.81 -16.96
N GLY A 93 0.78 0.91 -16.31
CA GLY A 93 -0.33 -0.03 -16.43
C GLY A 93 -1.61 0.64 -16.95
N PRO A 94 -2.71 -0.11 -17.08
CA PRO A 94 -4.01 0.43 -17.51
C PRO A 94 -4.53 1.57 -16.63
N SER A 95 -4.13 1.60 -15.34
CA SER A 95 -4.50 2.64 -14.37
C SER A 95 -3.57 3.85 -14.36
N GLY A 96 -2.54 3.90 -15.21
CA GLY A 96 -1.58 5.00 -15.29
C GLY A 96 -0.15 4.62 -14.93
N LYS A 97 0.70 5.62 -14.66
CA LYS A 97 2.11 5.42 -14.33
C LYS A 97 2.25 4.93 -12.89
N ASN A 98 3.18 3.99 -12.66
CA ASN A 98 3.43 3.49 -11.32
C ASN A 98 4.08 4.56 -10.40
N ILE A 99 4.74 5.56 -10.98
CA ILE A 99 5.22 6.74 -10.26
C ILE A 99 4.04 7.49 -9.61
N ASP A 100 2.95 7.70 -10.34
CA ASP A 100 1.80 8.46 -9.84
C ASP A 100 1.17 7.74 -8.64
N TYR A 101 1.11 6.40 -8.67
CA TYR A 101 0.70 5.58 -7.53
C TYR A 101 1.55 5.85 -6.29
N LEU A 102 2.88 5.76 -6.41
CA LEU A 102 3.80 5.98 -5.29
C LEU A 102 3.68 7.40 -4.72
N LEU A 103 3.67 8.41 -5.58
CA LEU A 103 3.61 9.81 -5.17
C LEU A 103 2.27 10.16 -4.51
N ASN A 104 1.17 9.64 -5.04
CA ASN A 104 -0.15 9.85 -4.45
C ASN A 104 -0.25 9.19 -3.06
N LEU A 105 0.29 7.98 -2.91
CA LEU A 105 0.32 7.29 -1.61
C LEU A 105 1.17 8.07 -0.59
N ALA A 106 2.40 8.45 -0.97
CA ALA A 106 3.28 9.21 -0.08
C ALA A 106 2.72 10.58 0.30
N ASN A 107 1.97 11.22 -0.60
CA ASN A 107 1.25 12.46 -0.28
C ASN A 107 0.07 12.20 0.66
N ALA A 108 -0.74 11.16 0.43
CA ALA A 108 -1.85 10.81 1.29
C ALA A 108 -1.40 10.48 2.72
N VAL A 109 -0.33 9.68 2.87
CA VAL A 109 0.23 9.33 4.19
C VAL A 109 0.67 10.58 4.95
N ARG A 110 1.38 11.52 4.31
CA ARG A 110 1.77 12.78 4.96
C ARG A 110 0.59 13.64 5.39
N GLN A 111 -0.49 13.65 4.60
CA GLN A 111 -1.65 14.49 4.88
C GLN A 111 -2.52 13.89 5.99
N LEU A 112 -2.66 12.56 6.01
CA LEU A 112 -3.52 11.86 6.96
C LEU A 112 -2.82 11.57 8.29
N PHE A 113 -1.50 11.31 8.26
CA PHE A 113 -0.72 10.88 9.42
C PHE A 113 0.56 11.73 9.55
N PRO A 114 0.44 13.05 9.82
CA PRO A 114 1.58 13.98 9.77
C PRO A 114 2.66 13.73 10.82
N ASP A 115 2.29 13.12 11.95
CA ASP A 115 3.21 12.82 13.05
C ASP A 115 3.87 11.44 12.93
N GLU A 116 3.54 10.68 11.88
CA GLU A 116 3.97 9.31 11.69
C GLU A 116 4.82 9.17 10.43
N THR A 117 5.79 8.25 10.48
CA THR A 117 6.78 8.09 9.40
C THR A 117 6.78 6.67 8.89
N ASP A 118 6.49 6.51 7.60
CA ASP A 118 6.75 5.28 6.86
C ASP A 118 8.11 5.42 6.15
N GLU A 119 9.17 4.90 6.80
CA GLU A 119 10.55 5.02 6.32
C GLU A 119 10.71 4.43 4.92
N HIS A 120 10.16 3.23 4.69
CA HIS A 120 10.28 2.54 3.41
C HIS A 120 9.61 3.33 2.28
N LEU A 121 8.39 3.82 2.50
CA LEU A 121 7.64 4.61 1.52
C LEU A 121 8.39 5.89 1.13
N PHE A 122 8.94 6.61 2.12
CA PHE A 122 9.60 7.88 1.87
C PHE A 122 11.02 7.74 1.30
N GLU A 123 11.75 6.68 1.65
CA GLU A 123 13.00 6.32 0.98
C GLU A 123 12.77 6.00 -0.49
N LEU A 124 11.72 5.22 -0.79
CA LEU A 124 11.37 4.85 -2.14
C LEU A 124 10.93 6.06 -2.98
N GLU A 125 10.10 6.94 -2.41
CA GLU A 125 9.71 8.20 -3.02
C GLU A 125 10.94 9.07 -3.37
N LYS A 126 11.87 9.21 -2.42
CA LYS A 126 13.10 9.99 -2.63
C LYS A 126 13.93 9.41 -3.77
N SER A 127 14.07 8.09 -3.83
CA SER A 127 14.81 7.39 -4.89
C SER A 127 14.17 7.59 -6.27
N VAL A 128 12.84 7.50 -6.38
CA VAL A 128 12.11 7.75 -7.63
C VAL A 128 12.21 9.22 -8.06
N LYS A 129 12.10 10.17 -7.12
CA LYS A 129 12.28 11.61 -7.41
C LYS A 129 13.70 11.94 -7.89
N HIS A 130 14.71 11.28 -7.34
CA HIS A 130 16.09 11.44 -7.80
C HIS A 130 16.21 11.01 -9.27
N LYS A 131 15.65 9.85 -9.64
CA LYS A 131 15.62 9.36 -11.03
C LYS A 131 14.91 10.29 -12.00
N LEU A 132 13.77 10.85 -11.61
CA LEU A 132 13.05 11.85 -12.40
C LEU A 132 13.95 13.07 -12.70
N ASN A 133 14.67 13.55 -11.69
CA ASN A 133 15.56 14.71 -11.84
C ASN A 133 16.78 14.41 -12.70
N GLU A 134 17.33 13.19 -12.64
CA GLU A 134 18.43 12.75 -13.52
C GLU A 134 17.96 12.70 -14.99
N SER A 135 16.76 12.18 -15.25
CA SER A 135 16.20 12.08 -16.59
C SER A 135 15.90 13.44 -17.22
N ILE A 136 15.50 14.45 -16.43
CA ILE A 136 15.23 15.81 -16.93
C ILE A 136 16.53 16.53 -17.33
N ARG A 137 17.68 16.11 -16.79
CA ARG A 137 18.99 16.72 -17.04
C ARG A 137 19.73 16.13 -18.25
N GLN A 138 19.20 15.08 -18.87
CA GLN A 138 19.72 14.47 -20.10
C GLN A 138 18.92 14.95 -21.31
#